data_AF-A0A7C4GT04-F1
#
_entry.id   AF-A0A7C4GT04-F1
#
_cell.length_a   1.000
_cell.length_b   1.000
_cell.length_c   1.000
_cell.angle_alpha   90.00
_cell.angle_beta   90.00
_cell.angle_gamma   90.00
#
_symmetry.space_group_name_H-M   'P 1'
#
loop_
_entity.id
_entity.type
_entity.pdbx_description
1 polymer ?
#
loop_
_entity_poly.entity_id
_entity_poly.type
_entity_poly.pdbx_seq_one_letter_code
_entity_poly.pdbx_strand_id
1 'polypeptide(L)'
;MQNTQSIKDKSPYLSIDGRKVLERTLLLLTAVSCILLAYPIVFADSDVNEYYFSGIKILEGDLFIAVFNPPVENIQVYVTTSGGRGYSYALLTNRSLAIPEVMGYSSTVQLVSRDQAANVTVVFDSKNTTKVIYGVLTNNKTYYVQASTRSYVFSEGILFIFSPQVTMPPGKSKITFNIDTVTIRREGGFQIRLPPLATVIPALITILFLAYINAYVIIDTYYLSQKEELSIGRKASVVLLLIISAIAIYWLFGFIF
;
A
#
# COMPACT_ATOMS: atom_id res chain seq x y z
N MET A 1 84.69 17.55 -7.30
CA MET A 1 83.52 17.44 -8.18
C MET A 1 83.05 16.00 -8.17
N GLN A 2 81.92 15.71 -7.52
CA GLN A 2 80.90 14.74 -7.96
C GLN A 2 79.74 14.82 -6.97
N ASN A 3 78.55 15.04 -7.53
CA ASN A 3 77.29 15.35 -6.89
C ASN A 3 76.27 14.39 -7.51
N THR A 4 75.64 13.52 -6.73
CA THR A 4 74.44 12.69 -7.06
C THR A 4 74.26 11.69 -5.89
N GLN A 5 73.10 11.32 -5.37
CA GLN A 5 71.69 11.39 -5.81
C GLN A 5 70.81 11.36 -4.54
N SER A 6 69.79 12.20 -4.47
CA SER A 6 68.72 12.11 -3.47
C SER A 6 67.50 11.44 -4.10
N ILE A 7 67.20 10.22 -3.66
CA ILE A 7 65.94 9.53 -3.97
C ILE A 7 64.94 9.97 -2.90
N LYS A 8 63.96 10.79 -3.30
CA LYS A 8 62.86 11.21 -2.44
C LYS A 8 61.62 10.39 -2.81
N ASP A 9 61.35 9.43 -1.95
CA ASP A 9 60.20 8.54 -1.97
C ASP A 9 58.90 9.35 -1.79
N LYS A 10 57.98 9.27 -2.76
CA LYS A 10 56.64 9.88 -2.68
C LYS A 10 55.65 8.80 -2.26
N SER A 11 55.38 8.74 -0.97
CA SER A 11 54.23 8.02 -0.42
C SER A 11 52.93 8.79 -0.69
N PRO A 12 51.82 8.11 -1.07
CA PRO A 12 50.55 8.76 -1.37
C PRO A 12 49.79 9.10 -0.07
N TYR A 13 49.62 10.39 0.18
CA TYR A 13 48.70 10.90 1.20
C TYR A 13 47.26 10.58 0.80
N LEU A 14 46.69 9.52 1.36
CA LEU A 14 45.24 9.42 1.53
C LEU A 14 44.84 10.49 2.55
N SER A 15 44.18 11.55 2.06
CA SER A 15 43.63 12.65 2.84
C SER A 15 42.82 12.11 4.03
N ILE A 16 43.23 12.54 5.23
CA ILE A 16 42.66 12.17 6.54
C ILE A 16 41.17 12.56 6.65
N ASP A 17 40.67 13.41 5.76
CA ASP A 17 39.26 13.85 5.74
C ASP A 17 38.29 12.80 5.20
N GLY A 18 38.72 11.97 4.25
CA GLY A 18 37.84 10.96 3.61
C GLY A 18 37.42 9.83 4.56
N ARG A 19 38.28 9.46 5.52
CA ARG A 19 37.96 8.41 6.51
C ARG A 19 36.85 8.82 7.47
N LYS A 20 36.83 10.09 7.89
CA LYS A 20 35.81 10.60 8.83
C LYS A 20 34.42 10.68 8.20
N VAL A 21 34.36 10.95 6.90
CA VAL A 21 33.08 10.96 6.15
C VAL A 21 32.55 9.54 6.00
N LEU A 22 33.40 8.57 5.68
CA LEU A 22 33.02 7.16 5.53
C LEU A 22 32.47 6.57 6.83
N GLU A 23 33.11 6.83 7.97
CA GLU A 23 32.66 6.36 9.29
C GLU A 23 31.29 6.94 9.67
N ARG A 24 31.07 8.23 9.38
CA ARG A 24 29.78 8.89 9.64
C ARG A 24 28.67 8.34 8.77
N THR A 25 28.94 8.05 7.49
CA THR A 25 27.96 7.43 6.60
C THR A 25 27.65 5.99 7.00
N LEU A 26 28.63 5.23 7.49
CA LEU A 26 28.43 3.86 7.94
C LEU A 26 27.54 3.83 9.19
N LEU A 27 27.83 4.68 10.19
CA LEU A 27 27.04 4.80 11.42
C LEU A 27 25.58 5.17 11.15
N LEU A 28 25.34 6.08 10.21
CA LEU A 28 23.99 6.47 9.80
C LEU A 28 23.24 5.30 9.15
N LEU A 29 23.91 4.51 8.31
CA LEU A 29 23.32 3.34 7.67
C LEU A 29 22.95 2.27 8.69
N THR A 30 23.81 2.01 9.68
CA THR A 30 23.56 1.02 10.75
C THR A 30 22.39 1.46 11.63
N ALA A 31 22.30 2.74 11.97
CA ALA A 31 21.21 3.29 12.76
C ALA A 31 19.86 3.15 12.04
N VAL A 32 19.81 3.44 10.74
CA VAL A 32 18.60 3.27 9.92
C VAL A 32 18.20 1.79 9.83
N SER A 33 19.18 0.87 9.71
CA SER A 33 18.91 -0.57 9.70
C SER A 33 18.32 -1.07 11.04
N CYS A 34 18.83 -0.58 12.17
CA CYS A 34 18.32 -0.95 13.50
C CYS A 34 16.89 -0.43 13.75
N ILE A 35 16.55 0.75 13.23
CA ILE A 35 15.20 1.32 13.34
C ILE A 35 14.20 0.50 12.50
N LEU A 36 14.62 -0.02 11.34
CA LEU A 36 13.79 -0.90 10.51
C LEU A 36 13.58 -2.29 11.13
N LEU A 37 14.54 -2.79 11.92
CA LEU A 37 14.44 -4.08 12.62
C LEU A 37 13.73 -4.00 13.99
N ALA A 38 13.56 -2.80 14.56
CA ALA A 38 12.89 -2.59 15.84
C ALA A 38 11.36 -2.53 15.75
N TYR A 39 10.77 -2.80 14.57
CA TYR A 39 9.32 -2.86 14.42
C TYR A 39 8.78 -4.06 15.21
N PRO A 40 7.87 -3.87 16.18
CA PRO A 40 7.35 -4.97 16.96
C PRO A 40 6.52 -5.90 16.05
N ILE A 41 7.01 -7.13 15.87
CA ILE A 41 6.17 -8.23 15.38
C ILE A 41 5.24 -8.58 16.53
N VAL A 42 4.03 -8.05 16.47
CA VAL A 42 2.94 -8.45 17.37
C VAL A 42 2.53 -9.86 16.97
N PHE A 43 2.89 -10.85 17.77
CA PHE A 43 2.29 -12.17 17.69
C PHE A 43 0.90 -12.10 18.31
N ALA A 44 -0.12 -12.11 17.46
CA ALA A 44 -1.50 -12.27 17.90
C ALA A 44 -1.71 -13.72 18.35
N ASP A 45 -1.72 -13.91 19.66
CA ASP A 45 -2.21 -15.10 20.33
C ASP A 45 -3.73 -15.04 20.35
N SER A 46 -4.38 -15.72 19.39
CA SER A 46 -5.77 -16.08 19.52
C SER A 46 -6.10 -17.28 18.67
N ASP A 47 -6.77 -18.27 19.28
CA ASP A 47 -7.40 -19.46 18.69
C ASP A 47 -8.48 -19.14 17.60
N VAL A 48 -8.54 -17.88 17.15
CA VAL A 48 -9.48 -17.34 16.16
C VAL A 48 -8.66 -16.70 15.05
N ASN A 49 -8.85 -17.17 13.82
CA ASN A 49 -8.20 -16.56 12.67
C ASN A 49 -8.88 -15.22 12.35
N GLU A 50 -8.16 -14.12 12.52
CA GLU A 50 -8.66 -12.78 12.24
C GLU A 50 -8.23 -12.29 10.86
N TYR A 51 -9.20 -11.77 10.09
CA TYR A 51 -9.00 -11.19 8.78
C TYR A 51 -9.63 -9.80 8.72
N TYR A 52 -8.90 -8.86 8.12
CA TYR A 52 -9.31 -7.46 8.03
C TYR A 52 -9.22 -6.96 6.60
N PHE A 53 -10.34 -6.48 6.07
CA PHE A 53 -10.46 -5.87 4.76
C PHE A 53 -10.86 -4.42 4.91
N SER A 54 -9.96 -3.50 4.54
CA SER A 54 -10.20 -2.06 4.60
C SER A 54 -10.30 -1.40 3.23
N GLY A 55 -10.89 -0.21 3.21
CA GLY A 55 -10.97 0.63 2.03
C GLY A 55 -11.97 0.15 0.98
N ILE A 56 -12.97 -0.64 1.39
CA ILE A 56 -14.03 -1.09 0.49
C ILE A 56 -14.98 0.08 0.26
N LYS A 57 -14.90 0.68 -0.92
CA LYS A 57 -15.76 1.81 -1.29
C LYS A 57 -17.00 1.32 -2.01
N ILE A 58 -18.18 1.67 -1.48
CA ILE A 58 -19.48 1.24 -2.01
C ILE A 58 -20.34 2.48 -2.19
N LEU A 59 -21.17 2.53 -3.23
CA LEU A 59 -22.10 3.63 -3.43
C LEU A 59 -23.28 3.52 -2.47
N GLU A 60 -23.80 4.68 -2.05
CA GLU A 60 -25.03 4.71 -1.25
C GLU A 60 -26.18 4.02 -2.00
N GLY A 61 -26.80 3.04 -1.33
CA GLY A 61 -27.92 2.26 -1.86
C GLY A 61 -27.53 0.99 -2.63
N ASP A 62 -26.25 0.77 -2.90
CA ASP A 62 -25.78 -0.50 -3.46
C ASP A 62 -25.72 -1.61 -2.38
N LEU A 63 -25.79 -2.87 -2.82
CA LEU A 63 -25.82 -4.03 -1.94
C LEU A 63 -24.42 -4.64 -1.84
N PHE A 64 -23.81 -4.55 -0.66
CA PHE A 64 -22.63 -5.33 -0.31
C PHE A 64 -23.03 -6.80 -0.10
N ILE A 65 -22.22 -7.72 -0.62
CA ILE A 65 -22.42 -9.16 -0.45
C ILE A 65 -21.08 -9.81 -0.13
N ALA A 66 -21.05 -10.60 0.94
CA ALA A 66 -19.97 -11.54 1.26
C ALA A 66 -20.51 -12.97 1.24
N VAL A 67 -19.87 -13.84 0.48
CA VAL A 67 -20.24 -15.24 0.24
C VAL A 67 -19.18 -16.15 0.82
N PHE A 68 -19.63 -17.13 1.60
CA PHE A 68 -18.82 -18.12 2.30
C PHE A 68 -19.13 -19.50 1.71
N ASN A 69 -18.14 -20.14 1.10
CA ASN A 69 -18.27 -21.45 0.46
C ASN A 69 -17.15 -22.39 0.91
N PRO A 70 -17.44 -23.58 1.49
CA PRO A 70 -18.77 -24.15 1.82
C PRO A 70 -19.53 -23.37 2.91
N PRO A 71 -20.81 -23.71 3.19
CA PRO A 71 -21.60 -23.02 4.21
C PRO A 71 -20.95 -23.13 5.58
N VAL A 72 -20.98 -22.01 6.31
CA VAL A 72 -20.39 -21.90 7.65
C VAL A 72 -21.47 -21.99 8.74
N GLU A 73 -21.07 -22.44 9.92
CA GLU A 73 -21.91 -22.64 11.10
C GLU A 73 -21.72 -21.49 12.11
N ASN A 74 -22.69 -21.31 13.01
CA ASN A 74 -22.64 -20.34 14.11
C ASN A 74 -22.29 -18.90 13.68
N ILE A 75 -22.74 -18.50 12.49
CA ILE A 75 -22.46 -17.19 11.93
C ILE A 75 -23.15 -16.07 12.71
N GLN A 76 -22.36 -15.10 13.16
CA GLN A 76 -22.80 -13.92 13.87
C GLN A 76 -22.29 -12.69 13.12
N VAL A 77 -23.19 -11.75 12.85
CA VAL A 77 -22.89 -10.54 12.10
C VAL A 77 -23.09 -9.35 13.03
N TYR A 78 -22.03 -8.57 13.21
CA TYR A 78 -22.05 -7.32 13.95
C TYR A 78 -21.81 -6.18 12.98
N VAL A 79 -22.72 -5.21 12.97
CA VAL A 79 -22.59 -4.02 12.13
C VAL A 79 -22.47 -2.81 13.04
N THR A 80 -21.40 -2.05 12.88
CA THR A 80 -21.22 -0.75 13.55
C THR A 80 -21.20 0.35 12.50
N THR A 81 -21.97 1.40 12.73
CA THR A 81 -22.13 2.52 11.80
C THR A 81 -21.77 3.84 12.49
N SER A 82 -21.19 4.78 11.74
CA SER A 82 -20.78 6.08 12.28
C SER A 82 -21.87 7.16 12.25
N GLY A 83 -22.85 7.05 11.34
CA GLY A 83 -23.74 8.17 10.98
C GLY A 83 -25.18 8.12 11.50
N GLY A 84 -25.60 7.01 12.10
CA GLY A 84 -26.93 6.87 12.71
C GLY A 84 -28.10 6.83 11.71
N ARG A 85 -27.85 6.82 10.38
CA ARG A 85 -28.88 6.70 9.34
C ARG A 85 -29.36 5.28 9.13
N GLY A 86 -28.76 4.34 9.88
CA GLY A 86 -29.18 2.95 9.95
C GLY A 86 -28.67 2.12 8.77
N TYR A 87 -28.88 0.82 8.89
CA TYR A 87 -28.46 -0.17 7.91
C TYR A 87 -29.53 -1.25 7.77
N SER A 88 -29.54 -1.93 6.63
CA SER A 88 -30.30 -3.15 6.44
C SER A 88 -29.33 -4.27 6.11
N TYR A 89 -29.43 -5.38 6.82
CA TYR A 89 -28.62 -6.55 6.54
C TYR A 89 -29.51 -7.79 6.44
N ALA A 90 -29.04 -8.76 5.67
CA ALA A 90 -29.65 -10.07 5.58
C ALA A 90 -28.55 -11.13 5.70
N LEU A 91 -28.84 -12.14 6.52
CA LEU A 91 -28.02 -13.33 6.64
C LEU A 91 -28.79 -14.49 6.04
N LEU A 92 -28.25 -15.08 4.99
CA LEU A 92 -28.84 -16.23 4.32
C LEU A 92 -27.87 -17.40 4.45
N THR A 93 -28.31 -18.49 5.06
CA THR A 93 -27.51 -19.70 5.18
C THR A 93 -28.05 -20.76 4.23
N ASN A 94 -27.17 -21.65 3.77
CA ASN A 94 -27.53 -22.79 2.95
C ASN A 94 -28.29 -22.41 1.66
N ARG A 95 -27.79 -21.39 0.94
CA ARG A 95 -28.35 -20.94 -0.35
C ARG A 95 -27.36 -21.19 -1.48
N SER A 96 -27.87 -21.67 -2.61
CA SER A 96 -27.13 -21.70 -3.86
C SER A 96 -27.17 -20.31 -4.51
N LEU A 97 -26.02 -19.71 -4.76
CA LEU A 97 -25.93 -18.54 -5.63
C LEU A 97 -25.39 -18.99 -6.98
N ALA A 98 -25.94 -18.43 -8.06
CA ALA A 98 -25.46 -18.69 -9.42
C ALA A 98 -24.17 -17.91 -9.72
N ILE A 99 -23.16 -18.03 -8.84
CA ILE A 99 -21.81 -17.51 -9.04
C ILE A 99 -20.93 -18.70 -9.44
N PRO A 100 -20.33 -18.74 -10.65
CA PRO A 100 -19.54 -19.89 -11.12
C PRO A 100 -18.40 -20.31 -10.18
N GLU A 101 -17.88 -19.40 -9.36
CA GLU A 101 -16.82 -19.66 -8.38
C GLU A 101 -17.34 -20.29 -7.08
N VAL A 102 -18.66 -20.30 -6.88
CA VAL A 102 -19.35 -20.84 -5.71
C VAL A 102 -20.10 -22.09 -6.15
N MET A 103 -19.43 -23.22 -6.05
CA MET A 103 -20.05 -24.52 -6.33
C MET A 103 -20.88 -24.96 -5.13
N GLY A 104 -22.19 -25.15 -5.32
CA GLY A 104 -23.09 -25.74 -4.31
C GLY A 104 -23.78 -24.72 -3.40
N TYR A 105 -23.95 -25.10 -2.14
CA TYR A 105 -24.58 -24.26 -1.12
C TYR A 105 -23.55 -23.34 -0.48
N SER A 106 -23.98 -22.15 -0.09
CA SER A 106 -23.14 -21.14 0.57
C SER A 106 -23.90 -20.42 1.67
N SER A 107 -23.17 -19.78 2.57
CA SER A 107 -23.74 -18.78 3.48
C SER A 107 -23.40 -17.41 2.92
N THR A 108 -24.33 -16.47 2.97
CA THR A 108 -24.14 -15.11 2.47
C THR A 108 -24.56 -14.07 3.48
N VAL A 109 -23.72 -13.06 3.64
CA VAL A 109 -24.00 -11.84 4.39
C VAL A 109 -24.23 -10.73 3.38
N GLN A 110 -25.37 -10.07 3.48
CA GLN A 110 -25.76 -8.97 2.62
C GLN A 110 -25.95 -7.72 3.48
N LEU A 111 -25.45 -6.57 3.02
CA LEU A 111 -25.59 -5.29 3.71
C LEU A 111 -25.91 -4.18 2.70
N VAL A 112 -26.94 -3.39 3.00
CA VAL A 112 -27.16 -2.08 2.39
C VAL A 112 -26.89 -1.03 3.46
N SER A 113 -25.80 -0.28 3.30
CA SER A 113 -25.48 0.84 4.18
C SER A 113 -26.04 2.15 3.64
N ARG A 114 -26.62 2.96 4.53
CA ARG A 114 -27.00 4.37 4.25
C ARG A 114 -26.11 5.37 5.00
N ASP A 115 -25.12 4.86 5.73
CA ASP A 115 -24.20 5.65 6.53
C ASP A 115 -22.84 5.79 5.85
N GLN A 116 -22.12 6.87 6.14
CA GLN A 116 -20.83 7.20 5.52
C GLN A 116 -19.76 6.14 5.74
N ALA A 117 -19.77 5.47 6.89
CA ALA A 117 -18.88 4.34 7.17
C ALA A 117 -19.63 3.28 7.98
N ALA A 118 -19.43 2.02 7.59
CA ALA A 118 -19.96 0.85 8.26
C ALA A 118 -18.89 -0.24 8.38
N ASN A 119 -18.71 -0.78 9.58
CA ASN A 119 -17.87 -1.94 9.80
C ASN A 119 -18.75 -3.16 9.99
N VAL A 120 -18.57 -4.17 9.15
CA VAL A 120 -19.25 -5.45 9.24
C VAL A 120 -18.26 -6.48 9.75
N THR A 121 -18.47 -6.97 10.96
CA THR A 121 -17.71 -8.07 11.54
C THR A 121 -18.53 -9.35 11.46
N VAL A 122 -18.02 -10.36 10.77
CA VAL A 122 -18.62 -11.68 10.66
C VAL A 122 -17.76 -12.67 11.44
N VAL A 123 -18.34 -13.28 12.47
CA VAL A 123 -17.72 -14.36 13.24
C VAL A 123 -18.42 -15.66 12.87
N PHE A 124 -17.67 -16.71 12.56
CA PHE A 124 -18.24 -18.00 12.20
C PHE A 124 -17.31 -19.16 12.56
N ASP A 125 -17.85 -20.37 12.51
CA ASP A 125 -17.12 -21.62 12.64
C ASP A 125 -17.23 -22.42 11.33
N SER A 126 -16.14 -23.04 10.91
CA SER A 126 -16.13 -23.89 9.73
C SER A 126 -15.43 -25.21 9.99
N LYS A 127 -16.09 -26.30 9.59
CA LYS A 127 -15.50 -27.65 9.60
C LYS A 127 -14.52 -27.87 8.45
N ASN A 128 -14.64 -27.08 7.39
CA ASN A 128 -13.88 -27.23 6.15
C ASN A 128 -13.13 -25.94 5.83
N THR A 129 -12.18 -26.02 4.91
CA THR A 129 -11.55 -24.84 4.34
C THR A 129 -12.61 -24.00 3.63
N THR A 130 -12.77 -22.74 4.06
CA THR A 130 -13.81 -21.83 3.55
C THR A 130 -13.21 -20.74 2.69
N LYS A 131 -13.67 -20.67 1.44
CA LYS A 131 -13.37 -19.56 0.55
C LYS A 131 -14.40 -18.45 0.77
N VAL A 132 -13.88 -17.24 0.99
CA VAL A 132 -14.67 -16.03 1.16
C VAL A 132 -14.49 -15.15 -0.06
N ILE A 133 -15.62 -14.81 -0.68
CA ILE A 133 -15.70 -13.95 -1.85
C ILE A 133 -16.62 -12.80 -1.49
N TYR A 134 -16.20 -11.57 -1.71
CA TYR A 134 -17.02 -10.39 -1.42
C TYR A 134 -17.07 -9.44 -2.61
N GLY A 135 -18.11 -8.63 -2.64
CA GLY A 135 -18.41 -7.79 -3.78
C GLY A 135 -19.60 -6.88 -3.55
N VAL A 136 -20.01 -6.22 -4.64
CA VAL A 136 -21.14 -5.30 -4.65
C VAL A 136 -22.07 -5.65 -5.79
N LEU A 137 -23.35 -5.82 -5.48
CA LEU A 137 -24.42 -5.87 -6.47
C LEU A 137 -24.95 -4.45 -6.68
N THR A 138 -24.82 -3.94 -7.90
CA THR A 138 -25.21 -2.59 -8.28
C THR A 138 -25.94 -2.56 -9.62
N ASN A 139 -26.70 -1.50 -9.86
CA ASN A 139 -27.23 -1.16 -11.18
C ASN A 139 -26.27 -0.28 -12.00
N ASN A 140 -25.21 0.25 -11.38
CA ASN A 140 -24.23 1.10 -12.04
C ASN A 140 -23.14 0.25 -12.73
N LYS A 141 -23.17 0.20 -14.06
CA LYS A 141 -22.30 -0.68 -14.85
C LYS A 141 -20.83 -0.27 -14.88
N THR A 142 -20.49 0.98 -14.54
CA THR A 142 -19.15 1.53 -14.79
C THR A 142 -18.35 1.81 -13.52
N TYR A 143 -19.02 2.01 -12.37
CA TYR A 143 -18.35 2.52 -11.17
C TYR A 143 -17.29 1.56 -10.60
N TYR A 144 -17.58 0.26 -10.55
CA TYR A 144 -16.69 -0.72 -9.92
C TYR A 144 -15.74 -1.44 -10.88
N VAL A 145 -15.77 -1.13 -12.18
CA VAL A 145 -15.01 -1.87 -13.19
C VAL A 145 -13.51 -1.90 -12.87
N GLN A 146 -12.95 -0.78 -12.41
CA GLN A 146 -11.53 -0.68 -12.08
C GLN A 146 -11.16 -1.34 -10.73
N ALA A 147 -12.11 -1.43 -9.80
CA ALA A 147 -11.90 -2.02 -8.48
C ALA A 147 -12.23 -3.52 -8.43
N SER A 148 -12.95 -4.02 -9.44
CA SER A 148 -13.38 -5.42 -9.53
C SER A 148 -12.36 -6.28 -10.24
N THR A 149 -12.25 -7.53 -9.80
CA THR A 149 -11.52 -8.57 -10.55
C THR A 149 -12.41 -9.17 -11.63
N ARG A 150 -13.70 -9.35 -11.31
CA ARG A 150 -14.71 -10.01 -12.16
C ARG A 150 -16.08 -9.40 -11.94
N SER A 151 -16.96 -9.57 -12.93
CA SER A 151 -18.36 -9.16 -12.83
C SER A 151 -19.29 -10.25 -13.36
N TYR A 152 -20.48 -10.34 -12.77
CA TYR A 152 -21.52 -11.30 -13.13
C TYR A 152 -22.86 -10.57 -13.25
N VAL A 153 -23.61 -10.84 -14.31
CA VAL A 153 -24.89 -10.19 -14.58
C VAL A 153 -26.03 -11.04 -14.03
N PHE A 154 -26.87 -10.43 -13.20
CA PHE A 154 -28.08 -10.99 -12.62
C PHE A 154 -29.32 -10.21 -13.10
N SER A 155 -30.53 -10.73 -12.84
CA SER A 155 -31.77 -10.02 -13.15
C SER A 155 -31.91 -8.71 -12.39
N GLU A 156 -31.33 -8.64 -11.18
CA GLU A 156 -31.45 -7.51 -10.26
C GLU A 156 -30.28 -6.51 -10.35
N GLY A 157 -29.26 -6.79 -11.18
CA GLY A 157 -28.09 -5.92 -11.33
C GLY A 157 -26.82 -6.65 -11.78
N ILE A 158 -25.67 -6.02 -11.58
CA ILE A 158 -24.35 -6.59 -11.86
C ILE A 158 -23.59 -6.74 -10.54
N LEU A 159 -23.16 -7.96 -10.25
CA LEU A 159 -22.31 -8.26 -9.11
C LEU A 159 -20.84 -8.09 -9.51
N PHE A 160 -20.15 -7.14 -8.89
CA PHE A 160 -18.71 -6.96 -9.02
C PHE A 160 -18.00 -7.62 -7.85
N ILE A 161 -17.04 -8.49 -8.14
CA ILE A 161 -16.24 -9.20 -7.12
C ILE A 161 -14.91 -8.49 -6.91
N PHE A 162 -14.57 -8.23 -5.65
CA PHE A 162 -13.35 -7.54 -5.27
C PHE A 162 -12.20 -8.51 -4.94
N SER A 163 -10.99 -7.97 -4.98
CA SER A 163 -9.74 -8.63 -4.57
C SER A 163 -9.27 -8.06 -3.23
N PRO A 164 -8.62 -8.85 -2.34
CA PRO A 164 -8.30 -10.27 -2.50
C PRO A 164 -9.44 -11.20 -2.04
N GLN A 165 -9.60 -12.33 -2.73
CA GLN A 165 -10.39 -13.45 -2.22
C GLN A 165 -9.55 -14.23 -1.21
N VAL A 166 -10.13 -14.62 -0.07
CA VAL A 166 -9.37 -15.29 0.99
C VAL A 166 -9.91 -16.69 1.21
N THR A 167 -8.99 -17.64 1.41
CA THR A 167 -9.29 -19.01 1.76
C THR A 167 -8.83 -19.23 3.20
N MET A 168 -9.75 -19.66 4.05
CA MET A 168 -9.57 -19.77 5.49
C MET A 168 -9.49 -21.23 5.88
N PRO A 169 -8.56 -21.61 6.78
CA PRO A 169 -8.51 -22.97 7.30
C PRO A 169 -9.76 -23.29 8.14
N PRO A 170 -10.07 -24.57 8.37
CA PRO A 170 -11.09 -24.97 9.33
C PRO A 170 -10.87 -24.35 10.72
N GLY A 171 -11.96 -24.08 11.44
CA GLY A 171 -11.96 -23.53 12.79
C GLY A 171 -12.71 -22.20 12.90
N LYS A 172 -12.54 -21.55 14.05
CA LYS A 172 -13.17 -20.25 14.33
C LYS A 172 -12.45 -19.15 13.58
N SER A 173 -13.23 -18.35 12.86
CA SER A 173 -12.71 -17.23 12.08
C SER A 173 -13.54 -15.98 12.31
N LYS A 174 -12.86 -14.84 12.27
CA LYS A 174 -13.47 -13.51 12.38
C LYS A 174 -12.99 -12.66 11.22
N ILE A 175 -13.94 -12.11 10.47
CA ILE A 175 -13.66 -11.25 9.34
C ILE A 175 -14.28 -9.90 9.59
N THR A 176 -13.50 -8.84 9.41
CA THR A 176 -13.99 -7.47 9.47
C THR A 176 -13.88 -6.81 8.11
N PHE A 177 -15.00 -6.33 7.57
CA PHE A 177 -15.08 -5.50 6.38
C PHE A 177 -15.33 -4.06 6.81
N ASN A 178 -14.40 -3.17 6.49
CA ASN A 178 -14.56 -1.74 6.69
C ASN A 178 -15.02 -1.12 5.36
N ILE A 179 -16.28 -0.68 5.36
CA ILE A 179 -17.01 -0.20 4.19
C ILE A 179 -17.17 1.32 4.30
N ASP A 180 -16.64 2.02 3.30
CA ASP A 180 -16.81 3.45 3.11
C ASP A 180 -17.93 3.68 2.08
N THR A 181 -19.02 4.30 2.50
CA THR A 181 -20.12 4.63 1.59
C THR A 181 -19.86 5.96 0.91
N VAL A 182 -19.73 5.92 -0.42
CA VAL A 182 -19.54 7.08 -1.27
C VAL A 182 -20.90 7.53 -1.79
N THR A 183 -21.25 8.78 -1.49
CA THR A 183 -22.40 9.42 -2.11
C THR A 183 -21.94 10.06 -3.43
N ILE A 184 -22.47 9.61 -4.58
CA ILE A 184 -22.27 10.35 -5.83
C ILE A 184 -23.16 11.59 -5.75
N ARG A 185 -22.62 12.65 -5.16
CA ARG A 185 -23.15 13.98 -5.45
C ARG A 185 -22.82 14.26 -6.91
N ARG A 186 -23.84 14.46 -7.75
CA ARG A 186 -23.66 15.08 -9.07
C ARG A 186 -23.25 16.53 -8.86
N GLU A 187 -22.00 16.76 -8.47
CA GLU A 187 -21.41 18.09 -8.41
C GLU A 187 -20.64 18.31 -9.71
N GLY A 188 -21.15 19.22 -10.55
CA GLY A 188 -20.44 19.71 -11.72
C GLY A 188 -19.20 20.46 -11.26
N GLY A 189 -18.02 19.95 -11.63
CA GLY A 189 -16.73 20.58 -11.36
C GLY A 189 -15.59 19.57 -11.36
N PHE A 190 -14.47 19.90 -11.98
CA PHE A 190 -13.26 19.08 -12.01
C PHE A 190 -12.82 18.72 -10.58
N GLN A 191 -13.03 17.47 -10.14
CA GLN A 191 -12.50 16.98 -8.87
C GLN A 191 -11.04 16.56 -9.05
N ILE A 192 -10.12 17.49 -8.76
CA ILE A 192 -8.70 17.16 -8.61
C ILE A 192 -8.53 16.57 -7.21
N ARG A 193 -8.37 15.24 -7.14
CA ARG A 193 -8.09 14.55 -5.88
C ARG A 193 -6.62 14.70 -5.54
N LEU A 194 -6.31 15.69 -4.71
CA LEU A 194 -4.95 15.94 -4.23
C LEU A 194 -4.54 14.81 -3.26
N PRO A 195 -3.29 14.30 -3.33
CA PRO A 195 -2.79 13.35 -2.36
C PRO A 195 -2.81 13.96 -0.95
N PRO A 196 -2.87 13.12 0.11
CA PRO A 196 -2.86 13.60 1.49
C PRO A 196 -1.66 14.53 1.74
N LEU A 197 -1.88 15.70 2.33
CA LEU A 197 -0.78 16.65 2.62
C LEU A 197 0.34 16.01 3.46
N ALA A 198 0.00 15.03 4.30
CA ALA A 198 0.94 14.24 5.09
C ALA A 198 1.96 13.46 4.25
N THR A 199 1.64 13.07 3.02
CA THR A 199 2.59 12.40 2.11
C THR A 199 3.29 13.38 1.16
N VAL A 200 2.62 14.48 0.79
CA VAL A 200 3.17 15.49 -0.12
C VAL A 200 4.30 16.31 0.50
N ILE A 201 4.12 16.76 1.75
CA ILE A 201 5.12 17.59 2.44
C ILE A 201 6.49 16.89 2.56
N PRO A 202 6.59 15.65 3.10
CA PRO A 202 7.89 14.99 3.20
C PRO A 202 8.51 14.71 1.83
N ALA A 203 7.71 14.35 0.83
CA ALA A 203 8.20 14.14 -0.53
C ALA A 203 8.80 15.42 -1.14
N LEU A 204 8.14 16.56 -0.94
CA LEU A 204 8.62 17.85 -1.43
C LEU A 204 9.93 18.27 -0.76
N ILE A 205 10.07 18.00 0.55
CA ILE A 205 11.32 18.20 1.29
C ILE A 205 12.43 17.30 0.74
N THR A 206 12.14 16.02 0.48
CA THR A 206 13.13 15.09 -0.09
C THR A 206 13.57 15.49 -1.48
N ILE A 207 12.65 15.92 -2.35
CA ILE A 207 12.96 16.42 -3.70
C ILE A 207 13.85 17.67 -3.62
N LEU A 208 13.51 18.63 -2.76
CA LEU A 208 14.33 19.83 -2.55
C LEU A 208 15.74 19.48 -2.04
N PHE A 209 15.84 18.54 -1.10
CA PHE A 209 17.12 18.11 -0.55
C PHE A 209 18.00 17.42 -1.61
N LEU A 210 17.42 16.52 -2.42
CA LEU A 210 18.13 15.88 -3.54
C LEU A 210 18.56 16.91 -4.59
N ALA A 211 17.69 17.85 -4.94
CA ALA A 211 18.01 18.92 -5.87
C ALA A 211 19.18 19.79 -5.36
N TYR A 212 19.18 20.11 -4.06
CA TYR A 212 20.27 20.86 -3.42
C TYR A 212 21.61 20.13 -3.50
N ILE A 213 21.65 18.84 -3.14
CA ILE A 213 22.88 18.02 -3.22
C ILE A 213 23.39 17.94 -4.66
N ASN A 214 22.50 17.67 -5.62
CA ASN A 214 22.89 17.59 -7.03
C ASN A 214 23.43 18.93 -7.55
N ALA A 215 22.77 20.05 -7.24
CA ALA A 215 23.24 21.37 -7.62
C ALA A 215 24.63 21.67 -7.03
N TYR A 216 24.83 21.36 -5.75
CA TYR A 216 26.12 21.55 -5.08
C TYR A 216 27.23 20.75 -5.76
N VAL A 217 27.01 19.47 -6.05
CA VAL A 217 28.00 18.59 -6.68
C VAL A 217 28.32 19.05 -8.12
N ILE A 218 27.31 19.50 -8.88
CA ILE A 218 27.53 20.02 -10.24
C ILE A 218 28.38 21.30 -10.18
N ILE A 219 28.05 22.23 -9.28
CA ILE A 219 28.77 23.49 -9.13
C ILE A 219 30.22 23.24 -8.68
N ASP A 220 30.43 22.40 -7.66
CA ASP A 220 31.76 22.01 -7.19
C ASP A 220 32.60 21.39 -8.32
N THR A 221 32.01 20.44 -9.05
CA THR A 221 32.67 19.77 -10.18
C THR A 221 32.99 20.76 -11.29
N TYR A 222 32.11 21.72 -11.58
CA TYR A 222 32.34 22.76 -12.57
C TYR A 222 33.52 23.66 -12.20
N TYR A 223 33.54 24.20 -10.97
CA TYR A 223 34.65 25.04 -10.53
C TYR A 223 35.98 24.29 -10.48
N LEU A 224 35.95 23.01 -10.11
CA LEU A 224 37.15 22.19 -10.08
C LEU A 224 37.67 21.88 -11.48
N SER A 225 36.78 21.67 -12.46
CA SER A 225 37.15 21.46 -13.87
C SER A 225 37.90 22.63 -14.50
N GLN A 226 37.69 23.84 -13.99
CA GLN A 226 38.40 25.05 -14.43
C GLN A 226 39.81 25.14 -13.83
N LYS A 227 40.08 24.45 -12.72
CA LYS A 227 41.36 24.49 -12.02
C LYS A 227 42.26 23.30 -12.38
N GLU A 228 41.66 22.12 -12.56
CA GLU A 228 42.37 20.84 -12.75
C GLU A 228 41.61 19.93 -13.73
N GLU A 229 42.34 19.06 -14.45
CA GLU A 229 41.71 18.02 -15.27
C GLU A 229 40.96 17.02 -14.38
N LEU A 230 39.63 16.98 -14.54
CA LEU A 230 38.77 16.07 -13.79
C LEU A 230 39.08 14.60 -14.06
N SER A 231 39.32 13.83 -13.00
CA SER A 231 39.47 12.38 -13.08
C SER A 231 38.20 11.71 -13.61
N ILE A 232 38.38 10.66 -14.41
CA ILE A 232 37.28 9.84 -14.97
C ILE A 232 36.37 9.31 -13.86
N GLY A 233 36.95 8.91 -12.71
CA GLY A 233 36.20 8.42 -11.56
C GLY A 233 35.25 9.46 -10.96
N ARG A 234 35.66 10.74 -10.91
CA ARG A 234 34.80 11.81 -10.38
C ARG A 234 33.66 12.12 -11.35
N LYS A 235 33.92 12.15 -12.66
CA LYS A 235 32.86 12.29 -13.68
C LYS A 235 31.83 11.16 -13.59
N ALA A 236 32.29 9.92 -13.45
CA ALA A 236 31.42 8.76 -13.27
C ALA A 236 30.58 8.85 -11.99
N SER A 237 31.17 9.31 -10.88
CA SER A 237 30.47 9.50 -9.60
C SER A 237 29.34 10.53 -9.69
N VAL A 238 29.57 11.66 -10.38
CA VAL A 238 28.53 12.68 -10.58
C VAL A 238 27.36 12.13 -11.41
N VAL A 239 27.65 11.41 -12.51
CA VAL A 239 26.61 10.78 -13.34
C VAL A 239 25.82 9.75 -12.53
N LEU A 240 26.51 8.93 -11.74
CA LEU A 240 25.88 7.91 -10.89
C LEU A 240 24.95 8.55 -9.84
N LEU A 241 25.37 9.64 -9.20
CA LEU A 241 24.57 10.38 -8.23
C LEU A 241 23.26 10.91 -8.83
N LEU A 242 23.32 11.44 -10.06
CA LEU A 242 22.14 11.93 -10.77
C LEU A 242 21.15 10.80 -11.09
N ILE A 243 21.65 9.63 -11.52
CA ILE A 243 20.82 8.46 -11.79
C ILE A 243 20.15 7.97 -10.51
N ILE A 244 20.89 7.86 -9.41
CA ILE A 244 20.32 7.44 -8.11
C ILE A 244 19.26 8.43 -7.64
N SER A 245 19.49 9.74 -7.80
CA SER A 245 18.51 10.77 -7.46
C SER A 245 17.23 10.67 -8.28
N ALA A 246 17.36 10.42 -9.59
CA ALA A 246 16.21 10.25 -10.48
C ALA A 246 15.38 9.01 -10.10
N ILE A 247 16.06 7.90 -9.79
CA ILE A 247 15.41 6.67 -9.30
C ILE A 247 14.70 6.96 -7.98
N ALA A 248 15.34 7.62 -7.01
CA ALA A 248 14.73 7.94 -5.73
C ALA A 248 13.45 8.80 -5.88
N ILE A 249 13.47 9.79 -6.77
CA ILE A 249 12.29 10.61 -7.08
C ILE A 249 11.19 9.75 -7.70
N TYR A 250 11.53 8.88 -8.66
CA TYR A 250 10.58 7.97 -9.28
C TYR A 250 9.88 7.07 -8.25
N TRP A 251 10.64 6.48 -7.32
CA TRP A 251 10.09 5.65 -6.25
C TRP A 251 9.21 6.45 -5.27
N LEU A 252 9.58 7.70 -4.96
CA LEU A 252 8.74 8.58 -4.14
C LEU A 252 7.39 8.85 -4.80
N PHE A 253 7.37 9.14 -6.10
CA PHE A 253 6.12 9.34 -6.83
C PHE A 253 5.26 8.08 -6.86
N GLY A 254 5.87 6.90 -7.03
CA GLY A 254 5.14 5.62 -6.95
C GLY A 254 4.60 5.27 -5.56
N PHE A 255 5.05 5.95 -4.50
CA PHE A 255 4.52 5.79 -3.14
C PHE A 255 3.40 6.80 -2.81
N ILE A 256 3.34 7.92 -3.54
CA ILE A 256 2.39 9.02 -3.30
C ILE A 256 1.09 8.83 -4.10
N PHE A 257 1.17 8.16 -5.25
CA PHE A 257 0.06 7.89 -6.18
C PHE A 257 -0.26 6.40 -6.23
#